data_AF-A0A2T1E4E1-F1
#
_entry.id   AF-A0A2T1E4E1-F1
#
_cell.length_a   1.000
_cell.length_b   1.000
_cell.length_c   1.000
_cell.angle_alpha   90.00
_cell.angle_beta   90.00
_cell.angle_gamma   90.00
#
_symmetry.space_group_name_H-M   'P 1'
#
loop_
_entity.id
_entity.type
_entity.pdbx_description
1 polymer ?
#
loop_
_entity_poly.entity_id
_entity_poly.type
_entity_poly.pdbx_seq_one_letter_code
_entity_poly.pdbx_strand_id
1 'polypeptide(L)'
;MGSDGNPHSTVNISPPNEPGENREEYFRKRAPKIASNKKALTVKLADRISNTESNLKINQRLYQKYVKEFPLFKELLYNQDDVDLLPMWNRLIQAST
;
A
#
# COMPACT_ATOMS: atom_id res chain seq x y z
N MET A 1 -26.88 2.74 33.48
CA MET A 1 -27.22 2.23 32.13
C MET A 1 -26.26 2.89 31.16
N GLY A 2 -25.25 2.23 30.60
CA GLY A 2 -25.38 1.13 29.61
C GLY A 2 -25.87 1.75 28.30
N SER A 3 -25.00 2.16 27.37
CA SER A 3 -24.65 1.43 26.14
C SER A 3 -24.22 2.51 25.11
N ASP A 4 -23.32 2.37 24.14
CA ASP A 4 -22.52 1.27 23.63
C ASP A 4 -21.28 1.86 22.95
N GLY A 5 -20.18 1.11 22.99
CA GLY A 5 -18.96 1.44 22.26
C GLY A 5 -19.17 1.29 20.75
N ASN A 6 -18.56 2.22 20.00
CA ASN A 6 -18.29 2.01 18.58
C ASN A 6 -16.80 2.27 18.31
N PRO A 7 -15.95 1.23 18.24
CA PRO A 7 -14.58 1.37 17.79
C PRO A 7 -14.53 1.23 16.27
N HIS A 8 -15.21 2.11 15.53
CA HIS A 8 -14.89 2.30 14.12
C HIS A 8 -13.55 3.04 14.07
N SER A 9 -12.46 2.27 14.13
CA SER A 9 -11.13 2.71 13.75
C SER A 9 -11.17 3.05 12.26
N THR A 10 -11.62 4.26 11.94
CA THR A 10 -11.49 4.85 10.62
C THR A 10 -10.00 4.94 10.35
N VAL A 11 -9.49 4.03 9.52
CA VAL A 11 -8.12 4.09 9.01
C VAL A 11 -8.05 5.39 8.20
N ASN A 12 -7.60 6.47 8.84
CA ASN A 12 -7.52 7.78 8.21
C ASN A 12 -6.35 7.78 7.21
N ILE A 13 -6.63 7.35 5.98
CA ILE A 13 -5.69 7.43 4.86
C ILE A 13 -5.76 8.85 4.29
N SER A 14 -5.31 9.87 5.05
CA SER A 14 -5.19 11.24 4.54
C SER A 14 -4.33 11.26 3.26
N PRO A 15 -4.81 11.77 2.13
CA PRO A 15 -3.95 12.00 0.97
C PRO A 15 -2.89 13.05 1.33
N PRO A 16 -1.62 12.88 0.90
CA PRO A 16 -0.60 13.90 1.08
C PRO A 16 -0.89 15.03 0.09
N ASN A 17 -1.69 16.00 0.53
CA ASN A 17 -1.96 17.25 -0.18
C ASN A 17 -1.28 18.45 0.52
N GLU A 18 -0.38 18.21 1.48
CA GLU A 18 0.45 19.28 2.03
C GLU A 18 1.69 19.50 1.16
N PRO A 19 1.99 20.74 0.74
CA PRO A 19 3.17 21.06 -0.06
C PRO A 19 4.42 20.98 0.85
N GLY A 20 5.01 19.79 0.99
CA GLY A 20 6.27 19.62 1.70
C GLY A 20 6.56 18.22 2.24
N GLU A 21 5.54 17.41 2.54
CA GLU A 21 5.80 16.01 2.92
C GLU A 21 6.05 15.17 1.66
N ASN A 22 7.30 14.76 1.48
CA ASN A 22 7.66 13.76 0.48
C ASN A 22 6.78 12.51 0.71
N ARG A 23 6.04 12.10 -0.32
CA ARG A 23 5.21 10.88 -0.30
C ARG A 23 5.94 9.68 0.28
N GLU A 24 7.24 9.59 0.01
CA GLU A 24 8.16 8.60 0.56
C GLU A 24 8.29 8.65 2.08
N GLU A 25 8.43 9.85 2.66
CA GLU A 25 8.58 10.03 4.11
C GLU A 25 7.29 9.71 4.86
N TYR A 26 6.15 10.18 4.33
CA TYR A 26 4.83 9.82 4.82
C TYR A 26 4.62 8.30 4.78
N PHE A 27 5.05 7.67 3.69
CA PHE A 27 4.95 6.23 3.52
C PHE A 27 5.84 5.48 4.52
N ARG A 28 7.10 5.91 4.71
CA ARG A 28 8.03 5.38 5.73
C ARG A 28 7.43 5.46 7.14
N LYS A 29 6.82 6.59 7.52
CA LYS A 29 6.18 6.76 8.84
C LYS A 29 5.00 5.81 9.06
N ARG A 30 4.25 5.48 8.00
CA ARG A 30 3.04 4.65 8.08
C ARG A 30 3.29 3.17 7.82
N ALA A 31 4.37 2.81 7.15
CA ALA A 31 4.67 1.43 6.79
C ALA A 31 4.67 0.47 7.99
N PRO A 32 5.25 0.80 9.17
CA PRO A 32 5.18 -0.08 10.34
C PRO A 32 3.74 -0.40 10.79
N LYS A 33 2.83 0.58 10.72
CA LYS A 33 1.41 0.41 11.07
C LYS A 33 0.65 -0.43 10.04
N ILE A 34 1.07 -0.40 8.78
CA ILE A 34 0.49 -1.22 7.71
C ILE A 34 1.01 -2.65 7.83
N ALA A 35 2.31 -2.82 8.04
CA ALA A 35 2.95 -4.13 8.22
C ALA A 35 2.39 -4.88 9.45
N SER A 36 2.09 -4.16 10.54
CA SER A 36 1.48 -4.78 11.73
C SER A 36 0.02 -5.20 11.54
N ASN A 37 -0.65 -4.74 10.47
CA ASN A 37 -2.03 -5.09 10.15
C ASN A 37 -2.13 -5.82 8.80
N LYS A 38 -2.11 -7.14 8.86
CA LYS A 38 -2.19 -8.02 7.69
C LYS A 38 -3.39 -7.72 6.76
N LYS A 39 -4.56 -7.39 7.31
CA LYS A 39 -5.73 -7.01 6.50
C LYS A 39 -5.50 -5.71 5.73
N ALA A 40 -4.93 -4.70 6.41
CA ALA A 40 -4.59 -3.44 5.77
C ALA A 40 -3.53 -3.63 4.68
N LEU A 41 -2.52 -4.46 4.92
CA LEU A 41 -1.49 -4.81 3.94
C LEU A 41 -2.09 -5.55 2.74
N THR A 42 -2.99 -6.51 2.96
CA THR A 42 -3.70 -7.24 1.90
C THR A 42 -4.48 -6.29 0.99
N VAL A 43 -5.29 -5.40 1.57
CA VAL A 43 -6.07 -4.41 0.80
C VAL A 43 -5.13 -3.46 0.02
N LYS A 44 -4.03 -3.03 0.65
CA LYS A 44 -3.05 -2.14 0.02
C LYS A 44 -2.35 -2.82 -1.16
N LEU A 45 -2.02 -4.11 -1.04
CA LEU A 45 -1.44 -4.91 -2.12
C LEU A 45 -2.43 -5.09 -3.27
N ALA A 46 -3.69 -5.46 -2.97
CA ALA A 46 -4.72 -5.64 -3.98
C ALA A 46 -4.98 -4.34 -4.78
N ASP A 47 -5.12 -3.22 -4.07
CA ASP A 47 -5.28 -1.90 -4.68
C ASP A 47 -4.09 -1.56 -5.59
N ARG A 48 -2.86 -1.82 -5.12
CA ARG A 48 -1.66 -1.52 -5.91
C ARG A 48 -1.53 -2.42 -7.15
N ILE A 49 -1.84 -3.71 -7.05
CA ILE A 49 -1.86 -4.63 -8.21
C ILE A 49 -2.88 -4.13 -9.23
N SER A 50 -4.12 -3.90 -8.81
CA SER A 50 -5.20 -3.43 -9.68
C SER A 50 -4.84 -2.11 -10.36
N ASN A 51 -4.28 -1.16 -9.60
CA ASN A 51 -3.89 0.14 -10.11
C ASN A 51 -2.70 0.03 -11.09
N THR A 52 -1.67 -0.75 -10.78
CA THR A 52 -0.52 -0.94 -11.67
C THR A 52 -0.96 -1.59 -12.99
N GLU A 53 -1.72 -2.69 -12.93
CA GLU A 53 -2.19 -3.42 -14.12
C GLU A 53 -3.14 -2.58 -14.99
N SER A 54 -4.07 -1.85 -14.36
CA SER A 54 -5.02 -1.00 -15.09
C SER A 54 -4.31 0.19 -15.74
N ASN A 55 -3.41 0.84 -15.02
CA ASN A 55 -2.70 2.02 -15.53
C ASN A 55 -1.63 1.66 -16.58
N LEU A 56 -1.13 0.42 -16.62
CA LEU A 56 -0.20 -0.03 -17.65
C LEU A 56 -0.75 0.24 -19.07
N LYS A 57 -2.06 0.05 -19.28
CA LYS A 57 -2.72 0.26 -20.58
C LYS A 57 -3.37 1.63 -20.72
N ILE A 58 -3.80 2.23 -19.61
CA ILE A 58 -4.61 3.47 -19.61
C ILE A 58 -3.75 4.72 -19.46
N ASN A 59 -2.79 4.71 -18.53
CA ASN A 59 -2.03 5.90 -18.16
C ASN A 59 -0.59 5.55 -17.76
N GLN A 60 0.29 5.60 -18.75
CA GLN A 60 1.69 5.26 -18.60
C GLN A 60 2.42 6.14 -17.57
N ARG A 61 2.00 7.41 -17.40
CA ARG A 61 2.58 8.31 -16.38
C ARG A 61 2.27 7.83 -14.96
N LEU A 62 1.03 7.40 -14.71
CA LEU A 62 0.65 6.83 -13.41
C LEU A 62 1.32 5.47 -13.19
N TYR A 63 1.41 4.63 -14.23
CA TYR A 63 2.17 3.38 -14.16
C TYR A 63 3.62 3.60 -13.72
N GLN A 64 4.33 4.53 -14.39
CA GLN A 64 5.73 4.86 -14.04
C GLN A 64 5.88 5.35 -12.60
N LYS A 65 4.87 6.06 -12.07
CA LYS A 65 4.86 6.46 -10.66
C LYS A 65 4.74 5.24 -9.74
N TYR A 66 3.84 4.29 -10.03
CA TYR A 66 3.70 3.07 -9.23
C TYR A 66 4.97 2.21 -9.25
N VAL A 67 5.62 2.09 -10.42
CA VAL A 67 6.90 1.40 -10.59
C VAL A 67 8.01 2.09 -9.79
N LYS A 68 8.12 3.42 -9.84
CA LYS A 68 9.11 4.18 -9.05
C LYS A 68 8.92 4.03 -7.55
N GLU A 69 7.68 3.97 -7.08
CA GLU A 69 7.37 3.79 -5.65
C GLU A 69 7.51 2.32 -5.19
N PHE A 70 7.54 1.36 -6.12
CA PHE A 70 7.55 -0.07 -5.80
C PHE A 70 8.77 -0.54 -4.98
N PRO A 71 10.02 -0.14 -5.29
CA PRO A 71 11.19 -0.52 -4.49
C PRO A 71 11.04 -0.14 -3.01
N LEU A 72 10.65 1.10 -2.73
CA LEU A 72 10.42 1.57 -1.36
C LEU A 72 9.27 0.83 -0.68
N PHE A 73 8.19 0.58 -1.42
CA PHE A 73 7.04 -0.19 -0.93
C PHE A 73 7.44 -1.61 -0.52
N LYS A 74 8.24 -2.28 -1.35
CA LYS A 74 8.76 -3.61 -1.10
C LYS A 74 9.73 -3.60 0.09
N GLU A 75 10.70 -2.71 0.12
CA GLU A 75 11.68 -2.59 1.23
C GLU A 75 11.00 -2.50 2.60
N LEU A 76 9.91 -1.74 2.70
CA LEU A 76 9.28 -1.43 3.99
C LEU A 76 8.22 -2.44 4.44
N LEU A 77 7.58 -3.16 3.50
CA LEU A 77 6.41 -3.99 3.79
C LEU A 77 6.59 -5.46 3.40
N TYR A 78 7.59 -5.80 2.60
CA TYR A 78 7.82 -7.18 2.19
C TYR A 78 8.33 -7.99 3.37
N ASN A 79 7.60 -9.06 3.68
CA ASN A 79 8.01 -10.06 4.64
C ASN A 79 7.99 -11.43 3.95
N GLN A 80 9.16 -12.07 3.84
CA GLN A 80 9.28 -13.39 3.23
C GLN A 80 8.61 -14.50 4.05
N ASP A 81 8.41 -14.28 5.34
CA ASP A 81 7.79 -15.25 6.25
C ASP A 81 6.25 -15.22 6.15
N ASP A 82 5.66 -14.21 5.49
CA ASP A 82 4.22 -14.10 5.31
C ASP A 82 3.74 -14.85 4.04
N VAL A 83 3.69 -16.18 4.15
CA VAL A 83 3.38 -17.11 3.06
C VAL A 83 2.05 -16.78 2.36
N ASP A 84 1.05 -16.28 3.10
CA ASP A 84 -0.27 -15.94 2.55
C ASP A 84 -0.22 -14.74 1.60
N LEU A 85 0.72 -13.81 1.81
CA LEU A 85 0.87 -12.62 0.99
C LEU A 85 1.88 -12.78 -0.14
N LEU A 86 2.72 -13.82 -0.12
CA LEU A 86 3.69 -14.11 -1.18
C LEU A 86 3.08 -14.14 -2.59
N PRO A 87 1.91 -14.77 -2.84
CA PRO A 87 1.29 -14.76 -4.17
C PRO A 87 0.95 -13.34 -4.65
N MET A 88 0.48 -12.47 -3.75
CA MET A 88 0.16 -11.07 -4.08
C MET A 88 1.44 -10.28 -4.38
N TRP A 89 2.49 -10.50 -3.59
CA TRP A 89 3.80 -9.88 -3.84
C TRP A 89 4.38 -10.30 -5.19
N ASN A 90 4.32 -11.58 -5.53
CA ASN A 90 4.78 -12.09 -6.83
C ASN A 90 4.01 -11.45 -7.99
N ARG A 91 2.69 -11.29 -7.84
CA ARG A 91 1.87 -10.62 -8.85
C ARG A 91 2.24 -9.15 -9.01
N LEU A 92 2.45 -8.44 -7.90
CA LEU A 92 2.85 -7.04 -7.94
C LEU A 92 4.25 -6.85 -8.54
N ILE A 93 5.19 -7.76 -8.26
CA ILE A 93 6.53 -7.79 -8.90
C ILE A 93 6.37 -7.93 -10.41
N GLN A 94 5.60 -8.92 -10.88
CA GLN A 94 5.36 -9.12 -12.32
C GLN A 94 4.72 -7.89 -12.98
N ALA A 95 3.78 -7.23 -12.30
CA ALA A 95 3.13 -6.03 -12.83
C ALA A 95 4.03 -4.79 -12.82
N SER A 96 5.13 -4.79 -12.05
CA SER A 96 6.02 -3.63 -11.88
C SER A 96 7.39 -3.82 -12.55
N THR A 97 7.59 -4.91 -13.28
CA THR A 97 8.82 -5.24 -14.04
C THR A 97 8.57 -4.94 -15.52
#